data_AF-A0A8H4QWI5-F1
#
_entry.id   AF-A0A8H4QWI5-F1
#
_cell.length_a   1.000
_cell.length_b   1.000
_cell.length_c   1.000
_cell.angle_alpha   90.00
_cell.angle_beta   90.00
_cell.angle_gamma   90.00
#
_symmetry.space_group_name_H-M   'P 1'
#
loop_
_entity.id
_entity.type
_entity.pdbx_description
1 polymer ?
#
loop_
_entity_poly.entity_id
_entity_poly.type
_entity_poly.pdbx_seq_one_letter_code
_entity_poly.pdbx_strand_id
1 'polypeptide(L)'
;MTTVGSRKIHLPLLKIEKCGAAACNKTSTDGKLMVCSGCAEIAYCSSACQKADWSNHKGYCGKTDRIDLEQYYPFIACLSVVDHYHPAVPPHPALRHEIVNNPCPGGGDIVNLPDGTAVKLILLGDEISLQDMTSKAWWPSAPSDKVRTKMVQRIMGEGLLLPSLLSTVFALVSEMYTTTAISRDDSSPSFQSSVLGTRQRVRLMYENSPIADIGIVQGSVRVVAQDRLAYYNILSDEFLMGGNPEEHYWIYFKTLAGNEYFLDCGMYTYNCCIVVGADPYTKYGFPPTTPLAPAFFYNREMRKAMPGLNMVGWKPRKRFSILRETRLFDIMERPDINDITPLHAIMDEIAGRTCSSWEKEMLGRFVPDARMRVRLNMKHREYRNFPKEVQMGIDNDPDETIHDGSTEEDKAFEKYLRKWARRLKRGEISPERWVKAFGAWRDRPHEARMKMVQSGNERRRAQQQ
;
A
#
# COMPACT_ATOMS: atom_id res chain seq x y z
N MET A 1 -32.03 -25.03 8.36
CA MET A 1 -30.78 -24.26 8.47
C MET A 1 -29.64 -25.19 8.09
N THR A 2 -29.14 -25.08 6.87
CA THR A 2 -27.94 -25.80 6.44
C THR A 2 -26.74 -25.26 7.21
N THR A 3 -26.02 -26.13 7.89
CA THR A 3 -24.77 -25.78 8.58
C THR A 3 -23.76 -25.29 7.54
N VAL A 4 -23.54 -23.98 7.49
CA VAL A 4 -22.45 -23.41 6.68
C VAL A 4 -21.16 -23.91 7.32
N GLY A 5 -20.47 -24.85 6.67
CA GLY A 5 -19.26 -25.42 7.28
C GLY A 5 -18.19 -24.34 7.48
N SER A 6 -17.42 -24.49 8.55
CA SER A 6 -16.48 -23.48 8.99
C SER A 6 -15.40 -23.25 7.94
N ARG A 7 -15.12 -21.97 7.65
CA ARG A 7 -13.92 -21.59 6.91
C ARG A 7 -12.75 -21.77 7.87
N LYS A 8 -11.57 -22.15 7.37
CA LYS A 8 -10.35 -22.21 8.18
C LYS A 8 -9.26 -21.39 7.52
N ILE A 9 -8.47 -20.63 8.29
CA ILE A 9 -7.31 -19.92 7.74
C ILE A 9 -6.18 -20.91 7.45
N HIS A 10 -5.59 -20.80 6.26
CA HIS A 10 -4.42 -21.55 5.82
C HIS A 10 -3.21 -20.63 5.71
N LEU A 11 -2.36 -20.69 6.73
CA LEU A 11 -1.15 -19.89 6.79
C LEU A 11 -0.08 -20.44 5.82
N PRO A 12 0.49 -19.60 4.94
CA PRO A 12 1.67 -19.97 4.18
C PRO A 12 2.88 -20.21 5.08
N LEU A 13 3.87 -20.94 4.55
CA LEU A 13 5.18 -21.06 5.18
C LEU A 13 5.78 -19.67 5.42
N LEU A 14 6.35 -19.44 6.60
CA LEU A 14 7.08 -18.20 6.90
C LEU A 14 8.52 -18.24 6.37
N LYS A 15 9.11 -19.44 6.44
CA LYS A 15 10.49 -19.74 6.07
C LYS A 15 10.55 -21.21 5.64
N ILE A 16 11.49 -21.51 4.75
CA ILE A 16 11.73 -22.87 4.29
C ILE A 16 12.88 -23.44 5.15
N GLU A 17 12.54 -24.25 6.15
CA GLU A 17 13.53 -24.77 7.10
C GLU A 17 13.90 -26.23 6.87
N LYS A 18 12.93 -27.05 6.43
CA LYS A 18 13.12 -28.49 6.28
C LYS A 18 12.42 -29.05 5.06
N CYS A 19 12.93 -30.16 4.56
CA CYS A 19 12.27 -30.98 3.58
C CYS A 19 10.92 -31.45 4.14
N GLY A 20 9.87 -31.36 3.33
CA GLY A 20 8.53 -31.79 3.71
C GLY A 20 8.30 -33.30 3.56
N ALA A 21 9.20 -34.01 2.88
CA ALA A 21 9.12 -35.46 2.80
C ALA A 21 9.44 -36.09 4.17
N ALA A 22 8.50 -36.85 4.73
CA ALA A 22 8.61 -37.39 6.08
C ALA A 22 9.87 -38.23 6.33
N ALA A 23 10.38 -38.92 5.30
CA ALA A 23 11.59 -39.73 5.37
C ALA A 23 12.91 -38.92 5.27
N CYS A 24 12.83 -37.60 5.08
CA CYS A 24 13.99 -36.74 4.85
C CYS A 24 14.15 -35.71 5.97
N ASN A 25 15.24 -35.82 6.73
CA ASN A 25 15.58 -34.86 7.78
C ASN A 25 16.45 -33.68 7.30
N LYS A 26 16.62 -33.53 5.98
CA LYS A 26 17.42 -32.43 5.43
C LYS A 26 16.73 -31.10 5.68
N THR A 27 17.54 -30.13 6.07
CA THR A 27 17.17 -28.76 6.38
C THR A 27 17.66 -27.81 5.29
N SER A 28 17.33 -26.52 5.42
CA SER A 28 17.86 -25.47 4.55
C SER A 28 19.37 -25.27 4.67
N THR A 29 20.00 -25.77 5.74
CA THR A 29 21.47 -25.76 5.88
C THR A 29 22.14 -26.90 5.10
N ASP A 30 21.42 -28.00 4.86
CA ASP A 30 21.94 -29.16 4.10
C ASP A 30 21.89 -28.95 2.58
N GLY A 31 21.17 -27.92 2.11
CA GLY A 31 21.07 -27.56 0.71
C GLY A 31 19.85 -26.71 0.38
N LYS A 32 19.78 -26.27 -0.88
CA LYS A 32 18.67 -25.47 -1.39
C LYS A 32 17.38 -26.29 -1.44
N LEU A 33 16.40 -25.91 -0.65
CA LEU A 33 15.06 -26.48 -0.69
C LEU A 33 14.23 -25.82 -1.81
N MET A 34 13.46 -26.63 -2.55
CA MET A 34 12.61 -26.21 -3.66
C MET A 34 11.14 -26.34 -3.27
N VAL A 35 10.38 -25.25 -3.40
CA VAL A 35 8.93 -25.29 -3.15
C VAL A 35 8.21 -26.12 -4.21
N CYS A 36 7.15 -26.82 -3.82
CA CYS A 36 6.29 -27.54 -4.75
C CYS A 36 5.74 -26.57 -5.80
N SER A 37 6.01 -26.84 -7.08
CA SER A 37 5.56 -25.98 -8.19
C SER A 37 4.04 -25.93 -8.33
N GLY A 38 3.30 -26.91 -7.79
CA GLY A 38 1.84 -26.94 -7.76
C GLY A 38 1.23 -26.05 -6.67
N CYS A 39 1.46 -26.36 -5.39
CA CYS A 39 0.85 -25.63 -4.28
C CYS A 39 1.72 -24.52 -3.65
N ALA A 40 3.04 -24.64 -3.74
CA ALA A 40 4.03 -23.80 -3.03
C ALA A 40 3.88 -23.74 -1.50
N GLU A 41 3.18 -24.71 -0.88
CA GLU A 41 2.97 -24.81 0.57
C GLU A 41 3.95 -25.77 1.26
N ILE A 42 4.69 -26.57 0.49
CA ILE A 42 5.68 -27.54 0.96
C ILE A 42 6.96 -27.37 0.15
N ALA A 43 8.12 -27.67 0.75
CA ALA A 43 9.41 -27.62 0.09
C ALA A 43 10.16 -28.94 0.20
N TYR A 44 10.94 -29.27 -0.81
CA TYR A 44 11.69 -30.52 -0.90
C TYR A 44 13.15 -30.25 -1.23
N CYS A 45 14.07 -31.04 -0.68
CA CYS A 45 15.50 -30.92 -1.02
C CYS A 45 15.82 -31.48 -2.42
N SER A 46 14.93 -32.27 -3.01
CA SER A 46 15.10 -32.88 -4.32
C SER A 46 13.76 -33.30 -4.92
N SER A 47 13.74 -33.50 -6.24
CA SER A 47 12.59 -34.11 -6.93
C SER A 47 12.34 -35.55 -6.47
N ALA A 48 13.36 -36.28 -6.01
CA ALA A 48 13.21 -37.61 -5.44
C ALA A 48 12.40 -37.57 -4.14
N CYS A 49 12.68 -36.62 -3.23
CA CYS A 49 11.88 -36.43 -2.01
C CYS A 49 10.44 -36.01 -2.32
N GLN A 50 10.23 -35.14 -3.31
CA GLN A 50 8.89 -34.77 -3.75
C GLN A 50 8.11 -35.98 -4.30
N LYS A 51 8.74 -36.82 -5.12
CA LYS A 51 8.13 -38.05 -5.67
C LYS A 51 7.83 -39.07 -4.57
N ALA A 52 8.73 -39.23 -3.61
CA ALA A 52 8.53 -40.13 -2.47
C ALA A 52 7.35 -39.70 -1.58
N ASP A 53 7.17 -38.39 -1.39
CA ASP A 53 6.05 -37.82 -0.63
C ASP A 53 4.75 -37.72 -1.45
N TRP A 54 4.80 -37.98 -2.77
CA TRP A 54 3.69 -37.70 -3.68
C TRP A 54 2.39 -38.42 -3.32
N SER A 55 2.47 -39.67 -2.82
CA SER A 55 1.29 -40.43 -2.39
C SER A 55 0.49 -39.70 -1.30
N ASN A 56 1.19 -39.03 -0.38
CA ASN A 56 0.59 -38.24 0.71
C ASN A 56 0.24 -36.83 0.22
N HIS A 57 1.13 -36.22 -0.56
CA HIS A 57 1.00 -34.84 -1.00
C HIS A 57 -0.13 -34.62 -2.03
N LYS A 58 -0.31 -35.56 -2.97
CA LYS A 58 -1.23 -35.40 -4.12
C LYS A 58 -2.68 -35.08 -3.72
N GLY A 59 -3.13 -35.58 -2.57
CA GLY A 59 -4.51 -35.41 -2.10
C GLY A 59 -4.87 -33.96 -1.78
N TYR A 60 -3.90 -33.18 -1.31
CA TYR A 60 -4.06 -31.75 -0.99
C TYR A 60 -3.19 -30.83 -1.86
N CYS A 61 -2.37 -31.40 -2.76
CA CYS A 61 -1.66 -30.69 -3.83
C CYS A 61 -2.65 -30.26 -4.93
N GLY A 62 -3.53 -29.31 -4.60
CA GLY A 62 -4.50 -28.76 -5.55
C GLY A 62 -4.00 -27.55 -6.36
N LYS A 63 -4.76 -27.29 -7.43
CA LYS A 63 -4.62 -26.10 -8.28
C LYS A 63 -4.79 -24.84 -7.42
N THR A 64 -3.71 -24.06 -7.36
CA THR A 64 -3.68 -22.78 -6.67
C THR A 64 -3.56 -21.71 -7.74
N ASP A 65 -4.55 -20.83 -7.80
CA ASP A 65 -4.48 -19.61 -8.58
C ASP A 65 -3.50 -18.68 -7.85
N ARG A 66 -2.33 -18.50 -8.46
CA ARG A 66 -1.30 -17.61 -7.96
C ARG A 66 -1.44 -16.29 -8.66
N ILE A 67 -1.80 -15.28 -7.89
CA ILE A 67 -1.99 -13.93 -8.41
C ILE A 67 -0.70 -13.16 -8.18
N ASP A 68 -0.15 -12.62 -9.25
CA ASP A 68 0.99 -11.72 -9.18
C ASP A 68 0.58 -10.42 -8.48
N LEU A 69 1.24 -10.11 -7.38
CA LEU A 69 1.00 -8.91 -6.60
C LEU A 69 1.24 -7.64 -7.43
N GLU A 70 2.15 -7.66 -8.41
CA GLU A 70 2.37 -6.52 -9.30
C GLU A 70 1.13 -6.19 -10.14
N GLN A 71 0.37 -7.20 -10.54
CA GLN A 71 -0.87 -7.03 -11.31
C GLN A 71 -2.09 -6.76 -10.41
N TYR A 72 -1.98 -7.09 -9.11
CA TYR A 72 -3.11 -7.09 -8.19
C TYR A 72 -3.12 -5.92 -7.22
N TYR A 73 -1.97 -5.28 -6.94
CA TYR A 73 -1.92 -4.12 -6.04
C TYR A 73 -2.85 -2.95 -6.46
N PRO A 74 -3.16 -2.70 -7.75
CA PRO A 74 -4.10 -1.63 -8.11
C PRO A 74 -5.50 -1.88 -7.58
N PHE A 75 -5.94 -3.15 -7.58
CA PHE A 75 -7.20 -3.55 -6.95
C PHE A 75 -7.17 -3.30 -5.43
N ILE A 76 -6.04 -3.59 -4.77
CA ILE A 76 -5.85 -3.30 -3.34
C ILE A 76 -5.94 -1.79 -3.07
N ALA A 77 -5.34 -0.97 -3.93
CA ALA A 77 -5.44 0.49 -3.84
C ALA A 77 -6.90 0.97 -4.01
N CYS A 78 -7.63 0.43 -4.99
CA CYS A 78 -9.05 0.75 -5.19
C CYS A 78 -9.90 0.41 -3.96
N LEU A 79 -9.61 -0.70 -3.26
CA LEU A 79 -10.29 -1.06 -2.01
C LEU A 79 -10.06 -0.02 -0.92
N SER A 80 -8.85 0.53 -0.79
CA SER A 80 -8.60 1.58 0.20
C SER A 80 -9.28 2.90 -0.17
N VAL A 81 -9.32 3.23 -1.47
CA VAL A 81 -9.87 4.50 -1.93
C VAL A 81 -11.38 4.55 -1.75
N VAL A 82 -12.10 3.45 -2.03
CA VAL A 82 -13.57 3.41 -1.96
C VAL A 82 -14.11 3.69 -0.56
N ASP A 83 -13.36 3.39 0.49
CA ASP A 83 -13.74 3.65 1.88
C ASP A 83 -13.95 5.16 2.14
N HIS A 84 -13.18 6.03 1.47
CA HIS A 84 -13.36 7.49 1.56
C HIS A 84 -14.63 8.00 0.88
N TYR A 85 -15.25 7.20 0.01
CA TYR A 85 -16.53 7.49 -0.65
C TYR A 85 -17.71 6.77 0.01
N HIS A 86 -17.47 6.09 1.13
CA HIS A 86 -18.52 5.36 1.82
C HIS A 86 -19.59 6.36 2.33
N PRO A 87 -20.91 6.10 2.11
CA PRO A 87 -21.97 7.07 2.44
C PRO A 87 -22.05 7.49 3.91
N ALA A 88 -21.50 6.69 4.81
CA ALA A 88 -21.43 7.03 6.24
C ALA A 88 -20.32 8.03 6.57
N VAL A 89 -19.29 8.16 5.72
CA VAL A 89 -18.20 9.12 5.94
C VAL A 89 -18.73 10.52 5.62
N PRO A 90 -18.81 11.43 6.60
CA PRO A 90 -19.23 12.79 6.32
C PRO A 90 -18.20 13.46 5.42
N PRO A 91 -18.63 14.33 4.49
CA PRO A 91 -17.72 15.13 3.71
C PRO A 91 -16.82 15.97 4.61
N HIS A 92 -15.54 16.08 4.24
CA HIS A 92 -14.58 16.91 4.95
C HIS A 92 -15.10 18.37 5.04
N PRO A 93 -14.98 19.08 6.18
CA PRO A 93 -15.50 20.43 6.33
C PRO A 93 -15.03 21.40 5.24
N ALA A 94 -13.76 21.32 4.83
CA ALA A 94 -13.21 22.15 3.76
C ALA A 94 -13.90 21.99 2.38
N LEU A 95 -14.64 20.90 2.14
CA LEU A 95 -15.40 20.71 0.90
C LEU A 95 -16.77 21.42 0.92
N ARG A 96 -17.16 21.97 2.07
CA ARG A 96 -18.40 22.74 2.27
C ARG A 96 -18.15 24.23 2.39
N HIS A 97 -16.92 24.69 2.24
CA HIS A 97 -16.59 26.11 2.36
C HIS A 97 -15.76 26.55 1.16
N GLU A 98 -15.95 27.79 0.74
CA GLU A 98 -15.08 28.44 -0.25
C GLU A 98 -13.63 28.48 0.25
N ILE A 99 -12.67 28.19 -0.63
CA ILE A 99 -11.25 28.44 -0.42
C ILE A 99 -10.92 29.85 -0.91
N VAL A 100 -10.65 30.75 0.04
CA VAL A 100 -10.45 32.19 -0.25
C VAL A 100 -8.98 32.57 -0.52
N ASN A 101 -8.05 31.63 -0.37
CA ASN A 101 -6.63 31.85 -0.64
C ASN A 101 -6.07 30.94 -1.75
N ASN A 102 -4.76 30.99 -2.01
CA ASN A 102 -4.09 30.12 -2.98
C ASN A 102 -3.24 29.05 -2.26
N PRO A 103 -3.79 27.85 -2.01
CA PRO A 103 -3.06 26.75 -1.37
C PRO A 103 -2.17 25.92 -2.31
N CYS A 104 -1.94 26.33 -3.56
CA CYS A 104 -1.05 25.58 -4.47
C CYS A 104 0.36 25.43 -3.85
N PRO A 105 1.09 24.32 -4.07
CA PRO A 105 2.42 24.11 -3.49
C PRO A 105 3.38 25.29 -3.68
N GLY A 106 3.40 25.89 -4.89
CA GLY A 106 4.23 27.05 -5.23
C GLY A 106 3.64 28.43 -4.90
N GLY A 107 2.39 28.52 -4.43
CA GLY A 107 1.71 29.78 -4.08
C GLY A 107 1.34 29.87 -2.60
N GLY A 108 1.06 31.06 -2.10
CA GLY A 108 0.62 31.27 -0.70
C GLY A 108 1.70 31.01 0.35
N ASP A 109 1.41 31.44 1.58
CA ASP A 109 2.37 31.43 2.67
C ASP A 109 2.42 30.07 3.39
N ILE A 110 3.64 29.70 3.80
CA ILE A 110 3.86 28.61 4.75
C ILE A 110 3.75 29.19 6.15
N VAL A 111 2.79 28.68 6.92
CA VAL A 111 2.52 29.16 8.28
C VAL A 111 3.23 28.24 9.26
N ASN A 112 3.96 28.83 10.21
CA ASN A 112 4.52 28.09 11.34
C ASN A 112 3.53 28.12 12.50
N LEU A 113 3.07 26.96 12.92
CA LEU A 113 2.16 26.81 14.05
C LEU A 113 2.93 26.92 15.38
N PRO A 114 2.23 27.16 16.51
CA PRO A 114 2.88 27.31 17.82
C PRO A 114 3.72 26.11 18.28
N ASP A 115 3.43 24.91 17.78
CA ASP A 115 4.19 23.68 18.05
C ASP A 115 5.45 23.54 17.17
N GLY A 116 5.71 24.51 16.28
CA GLY A 116 6.80 24.51 15.32
C GLY A 116 6.50 23.76 14.02
N THR A 117 5.30 23.20 13.86
CA THR A 117 4.88 22.54 12.62
C THR A 117 4.65 23.59 11.53
N ALA A 118 5.33 23.44 10.40
CA ALA A 118 5.12 24.27 9.22
C ALA A 118 4.10 23.64 8.28
N VAL A 119 3.09 24.39 7.86
CA VAL A 119 1.96 23.91 7.05
C VAL A 119 1.60 24.89 5.92
N LYS A 120 0.95 24.38 4.88
CA LYS A 120 0.18 25.15 3.91
C LYS A 120 -1.22 25.38 4.47
N LEU A 121 -1.52 26.62 4.83
CA LEU A 121 -2.81 26.99 5.39
C LEU A 121 -3.85 27.20 4.29
N ILE A 122 -5.01 26.56 4.41
CA ILE A 122 -6.20 26.74 3.59
C ILE A 122 -7.18 27.59 4.39
N LEU A 123 -7.55 28.75 3.84
CA LEU A 123 -8.51 29.66 4.46
C LEU A 123 -9.90 29.36 3.92
N LEU A 124 -10.82 29.02 4.83
CA LEU A 124 -12.21 28.67 4.52
C LEU A 124 -13.12 29.88 4.77
N GLY A 125 -13.87 30.27 3.74
CA GLY A 125 -14.84 31.36 3.74
C GLY A 125 -16.29 30.89 3.89
N ASP A 126 -17.19 31.46 3.09
CA ASP A 126 -18.62 31.18 3.14
C ASP A 126 -18.94 29.70 2.87
N GLU A 127 -20.04 29.21 3.46
CA GLU A 127 -20.53 27.86 3.21
C GLU A 127 -21.05 27.74 1.77
N ILE A 128 -20.77 26.60 1.13
CA ILE A 128 -21.20 26.27 -0.22
C ILE A 128 -21.91 24.91 -0.24
N SER A 129 -22.65 24.65 -1.33
CA SER A 129 -23.20 23.32 -1.58
C SER A 129 -22.09 22.32 -1.91
N LEU A 130 -22.20 21.08 -1.43
CA LEU A 130 -21.31 19.98 -1.82
C LEU A 130 -21.34 19.68 -3.33
N GLN A 131 -22.41 20.05 -4.03
CA GLN A 131 -22.49 19.92 -5.48
C GLN A 131 -21.50 20.86 -6.19
N ASP A 132 -21.08 21.93 -5.51
CA ASP A 132 -20.16 22.93 -6.02
C ASP A 132 -18.70 22.66 -5.65
N MET A 133 -18.38 21.57 -4.95
CA MET A 133 -17.02 21.29 -4.46
C MET A 133 -15.96 21.15 -5.57
N THR A 134 -16.36 20.94 -6.83
CA THR A 134 -15.45 20.94 -7.99
C THR A 134 -15.62 22.17 -8.89
N SER A 135 -16.51 23.09 -8.53
CA SER A 135 -16.84 24.28 -9.31
C SER A 135 -15.96 25.47 -8.92
N LYS A 136 -16.01 26.53 -9.72
CA LYS A 136 -15.33 27.79 -9.41
C LYS A 136 -15.86 28.46 -8.14
N ALA A 137 -17.06 28.12 -7.67
CA ALA A 137 -17.58 28.65 -6.42
C ALA A 137 -16.82 28.11 -5.20
N TRP A 138 -16.30 26.87 -5.27
CA TRP A 138 -15.51 26.29 -4.18
C TRP A 138 -14.10 26.85 -4.10
N TRP A 139 -13.42 27.01 -5.22
CA TRP A 139 -12.09 27.60 -5.24
C TRP A 139 -11.93 28.47 -6.48
N PRO A 140 -12.32 29.77 -6.39
CA PRO A 140 -12.35 30.67 -7.54
C PRO A 140 -10.96 30.96 -8.11
N SER A 141 -9.94 30.97 -7.23
CA SER A 141 -8.55 31.29 -7.58
C SER A 141 -7.74 30.08 -8.05
N ALA A 142 -8.35 28.89 -8.16
CA ALA A 142 -7.67 27.69 -8.67
C ALA A 142 -7.13 27.94 -10.10
N PRO A 143 -5.85 27.62 -10.41
CA PRO A 143 -5.27 27.84 -11.74
C PRO A 143 -6.01 27.12 -12.87
N SER A 144 -6.61 25.97 -12.58
CA SER A 144 -7.43 25.20 -13.51
C SER A 144 -8.41 24.29 -12.78
N ASP A 145 -9.38 23.74 -13.52
CA ASP A 145 -10.29 22.72 -12.98
C ASP A 145 -9.55 21.44 -12.58
N LYS A 146 -8.44 21.09 -13.25
CA LYS A 146 -7.62 19.92 -12.89
C LYS A 146 -7.00 20.08 -11.49
N VAL A 147 -6.40 21.24 -11.20
CA VAL A 147 -5.83 21.54 -9.87
C VAL A 147 -6.93 21.50 -8.82
N ARG A 148 -8.11 22.05 -9.13
CA ARG A 148 -9.26 22.02 -8.23
C ARG A 148 -9.69 20.58 -7.93
N THR A 149 -9.89 19.75 -8.94
CA THR A 149 -10.27 18.33 -8.77
C THR A 149 -9.22 17.55 -7.96
N LYS A 150 -7.93 17.77 -8.21
CA LYS A 150 -6.85 17.14 -7.45
C LYS A 150 -6.90 17.55 -5.98
N MET A 151 -7.10 18.84 -5.68
CA MET A 151 -7.23 19.32 -4.29
C MET A 151 -8.45 18.69 -3.60
N VAL A 152 -9.61 18.58 -4.28
CA VAL A 152 -10.77 17.84 -3.74
C VAL A 152 -10.38 16.42 -3.38
N GLN A 153 -9.72 15.70 -4.28
CA GLN A 153 -9.30 14.31 -4.03
C GLN A 153 -8.31 14.20 -2.86
N ARG A 154 -7.38 15.15 -2.72
CA ARG A 154 -6.46 15.20 -1.57
C ARG A 154 -7.23 15.35 -0.26
N ILE A 155 -8.15 16.31 -0.19
CA ILE A 155 -8.97 16.58 1.00
C ILE A 155 -9.90 15.39 1.31
N MET A 156 -10.52 14.79 0.30
CA MET A 156 -11.36 13.59 0.48
C MET A 156 -10.57 12.38 1.00
N GLY A 157 -9.30 12.27 0.63
CA GLY A 157 -8.40 11.21 1.09
C GLY A 157 -7.87 11.42 2.52
N GLU A 158 -8.16 12.54 3.18
CA GLU A 158 -7.68 12.79 4.53
C GLU A 158 -8.46 12.00 5.60
N GLY A 159 -7.75 11.64 6.67
CA GLY A 159 -8.31 10.84 7.77
C GLY A 159 -8.53 9.37 7.39
N LEU A 160 -8.95 8.56 8.37
CA LEU A 160 -9.41 7.17 8.19
C LEU A 160 -8.44 6.19 7.46
N LEU A 161 -7.18 6.57 7.22
CA LEU A 161 -6.19 5.74 6.53
C LEU A 161 -6.01 4.38 7.22
N LEU A 162 -5.84 4.36 8.55
CA LEU A 162 -5.66 3.10 9.28
C LEU A 162 -6.91 2.19 9.20
N PRO A 163 -8.14 2.66 9.52
CA PRO A 163 -9.36 1.88 9.30
C PRO A 163 -9.46 1.29 7.89
N SER A 164 -9.13 2.06 6.86
CA SER A 164 -9.22 1.61 5.47
C SER A 164 -8.16 0.58 5.07
N LEU A 165 -6.90 0.77 5.48
CA LEU A 165 -5.87 -0.23 5.22
C LEU A 165 -6.14 -1.52 6.01
N LEU A 166 -6.64 -1.42 7.23
CA LEU A 166 -7.00 -2.58 8.06
C LEU A 166 -8.19 -3.34 7.50
N SER A 167 -9.24 -2.65 7.04
CA SER A 167 -10.39 -3.28 6.36
C SER A 167 -9.92 -4.06 5.11
N THR A 168 -9.05 -3.43 4.32
CA THR A 168 -8.50 -3.98 3.07
C THR A 168 -7.66 -5.23 3.34
N VAL A 169 -6.68 -5.16 4.25
CA VAL A 169 -5.82 -6.31 4.58
C VAL A 169 -6.62 -7.43 5.23
N PHE A 170 -7.57 -7.11 6.10
CA PHE A 170 -8.47 -8.09 6.70
C PHE A 170 -9.29 -8.81 5.63
N ALA A 171 -9.85 -8.09 4.67
CA ALA A 171 -10.61 -8.66 3.56
C ALA A 171 -9.75 -9.59 2.69
N LEU A 172 -8.51 -9.20 2.37
CA LEU A 172 -7.57 -10.04 1.63
C LEU A 172 -7.26 -11.34 2.38
N VAL A 173 -6.95 -11.26 3.67
CA VAL A 173 -6.64 -12.44 4.49
C VAL A 173 -7.87 -13.35 4.60
N SER A 174 -9.01 -12.80 5.00
CA SER A 174 -10.23 -13.57 5.23
C SER A 174 -10.78 -14.22 3.96
N GLU A 175 -10.63 -13.61 2.79
CA GLU A 175 -11.19 -14.15 1.55
C GLU A 175 -10.18 -14.97 0.74
N MET A 176 -8.89 -14.64 0.73
CA MET A 176 -7.89 -15.39 -0.05
C MET A 176 -7.33 -16.57 0.75
N TYR A 177 -7.00 -16.39 2.03
CA TYR A 177 -6.27 -17.38 2.82
C TYR A 177 -7.16 -18.35 3.59
N THR A 178 -8.49 -18.20 3.53
CA THR A 178 -9.42 -19.27 3.96
C THR A 178 -9.80 -20.24 2.84
N THR A 179 -9.25 -20.06 1.64
CA THR A 179 -9.50 -20.99 0.52
C THR A 179 -8.65 -22.25 0.68
N THR A 180 -9.27 -23.42 0.48
CA THR A 180 -8.63 -24.74 0.55
C THR A 180 -8.65 -25.42 -0.81
N ALA A 181 -7.63 -26.27 -1.05
CA ALA A 181 -7.77 -27.30 -2.05
C ALA A 181 -8.48 -28.45 -1.37
N ILE A 182 -9.78 -28.55 -1.58
CA ILE A 182 -10.56 -29.66 -1.06
C ILE A 182 -10.22 -30.91 -1.92
N SER A 183 -9.99 -32.04 -1.26
CA SER A 183 -9.86 -33.35 -1.93
C SER A 183 -11.09 -33.63 -2.80
N ARG A 184 -10.91 -34.32 -3.92
CA ARG A 184 -12.02 -34.70 -4.83
C ARG A 184 -13.11 -35.51 -4.13
N ASP A 185 -12.78 -36.18 -3.04
CA ASP A 185 -13.64 -37.15 -2.36
C ASP A 185 -14.45 -36.55 -1.20
N ASP A 186 -14.25 -35.26 -0.88
CA ASP A 186 -14.85 -34.65 0.32
C ASP A 186 -16.13 -33.87 -0.01
N SER A 187 -17.27 -34.34 0.51
CA SER A 187 -18.64 -33.81 0.36
C SER A 187 -18.87 -32.48 1.13
N SER A 188 -17.85 -31.66 1.16
CA SER A 188 -17.73 -30.43 1.95
C SER A 188 -18.60 -29.27 1.41
N PRO A 189 -18.83 -28.22 2.23
CA PRO A 189 -19.98 -27.30 2.13
C PRO A 189 -20.05 -26.48 0.84
N SER A 190 -21.28 -26.13 0.46
CA SER A 190 -21.64 -25.39 -0.77
C SER A 190 -21.10 -23.95 -0.86
N PHE A 191 -20.53 -23.37 0.21
CA PHE A 191 -20.06 -21.97 0.17
C PHE A 191 -18.79 -21.78 -0.67
N GLN A 192 -17.96 -22.83 -0.82
CA GLN A 192 -16.87 -22.86 -1.82
C GLN A 192 -17.34 -23.39 -3.19
N SER A 193 -18.65 -23.52 -3.41
CA SER A 193 -19.19 -23.81 -4.74
C SER A 193 -18.99 -22.58 -5.61
N SER A 194 -17.82 -22.50 -6.26
CA SER A 194 -17.69 -21.71 -7.46
C SER A 194 -18.83 -22.12 -8.38
N VAL A 195 -19.49 -21.15 -9.02
CA VAL A 195 -20.52 -21.38 -10.04
C VAL A 195 -20.04 -22.32 -11.16
N LEU A 196 -18.71 -22.56 -11.26
CA LEU A 196 -18.06 -23.42 -12.24
C LEU A 196 -17.54 -24.78 -11.69
N GLY A 197 -17.88 -25.17 -10.46
CA GLY A 197 -17.49 -26.48 -9.89
C GLY A 197 -15.98 -26.70 -9.65
N THR A 198 -15.10 -25.72 -9.90
CA THR A 198 -13.66 -25.82 -9.67
C THR A 198 -13.24 -25.09 -8.39
N ARG A 199 -13.04 -25.87 -7.32
CA ARG A 199 -12.54 -25.43 -6.00
C ARG A 199 -11.02 -25.16 -6.07
N GLN A 200 -10.61 -23.92 -6.38
CA GLN A 200 -9.20 -23.52 -6.47
C GLN A 200 -8.81 -22.64 -5.29
N ARG A 201 -7.62 -22.91 -4.71
CA ARG A 201 -7.01 -21.98 -3.75
C ARG A 201 -6.60 -20.71 -4.47
N VAL A 202 -6.63 -19.59 -3.78
CA VAL A 202 -6.05 -18.34 -4.29
C VAL A 202 -4.96 -17.87 -3.35
N ARG A 203 -3.78 -17.56 -3.89
CA ARG A 203 -2.65 -17.04 -3.11
C ARG A 203 -1.98 -15.90 -3.86
N LEU A 204 -1.53 -14.90 -3.12
CA LEU A 204 -0.65 -13.88 -3.68
C LEU A 204 0.76 -14.46 -3.84
N MET A 205 1.41 -14.07 -4.92
CA MET A 205 2.83 -14.26 -5.14
C MET A 205 3.43 -12.95 -5.63
N TYR A 206 4.73 -12.78 -5.50
CA TYR A 206 5.44 -11.72 -6.18
C TYR A 206 6.64 -12.32 -6.89
N GLU A 207 6.74 -12.07 -8.20
CA GLU A 207 7.65 -12.74 -9.13
C GLU A 207 7.48 -14.26 -9.12
N ASN A 208 8.33 -14.98 -8.39
CA ASN A 208 8.33 -16.44 -8.26
C ASN A 208 8.23 -16.89 -6.80
N SER A 209 8.01 -15.97 -5.87
CA SER A 209 7.97 -16.27 -4.43
C SER A 209 6.56 -16.05 -3.88
N PRO A 210 5.96 -17.05 -3.22
CA PRO A 210 4.69 -16.88 -2.54
C PRO A 210 4.76 -15.78 -1.49
N ILE A 211 3.67 -15.05 -1.29
CA ILE A 211 3.53 -14.17 -0.14
C ILE A 211 3.36 -15.02 1.12
N ALA A 212 4.31 -14.87 2.04
CA ALA A 212 4.40 -15.55 3.31
C ALA A 212 3.77 -14.75 4.45
N ASP A 213 3.66 -13.43 4.29
CA ASP A 213 3.05 -12.55 5.29
C ASP A 213 2.45 -11.30 4.65
N ILE A 214 1.37 -10.80 5.26
CA ILE A 214 0.70 -9.55 4.88
C ILE A 214 0.32 -8.83 6.16
N GLY A 215 0.58 -7.53 6.20
CA GLY A 215 0.24 -6.74 7.36
C GLY A 215 0.33 -5.24 7.15
N ILE A 216 0.29 -4.52 8.25
CA ILE A 216 0.36 -3.05 8.28
C ILE A 216 1.66 -2.64 8.94
N VAL A 217 2.28 -1.60 8.38
CA VAL A 217 3.39 -0.91 9.00
C VAL A 217 2.89 0.40 9.58
N GLN A 218 3.18 0.62 10.86
CA GLN A 218 3.04 1.92 11.51
C GLN A 218 4.39 2.64 11.41
N GLY A 219 4.39 3.89 10.97
CA GLY A 219 5.61 4.66 10.86
C GLY A 219 5.36 6.15 10.66
N SER A 220 6.37 6.84 10.13
CA SER A 220 6.23 8.20 9.63
C SER A 220 6.74 8.34 8.22
N VAL A 221 6.25 9.37 7.55
CA VAL A 221 6.66 9.75 6.20
C VAL A 221 7.24 11.15 6.20
N ARG A 222 8.19 11.37 5.32
CA ARG A 222 8.81 12.68 5.15
C ARG A 222 7.96 13.51 4.20
N VAL A 223 7.33 14.55 4.73
CA VAL A 223 6.52 15.50 3.97
C VAL A 223 7.06 16.92 4.18
N VAL A 224 7.19 17.70 3.10
CA VAL A 224 7.60 19.11 3.16
C VAL A 224 6.42 19.99 3.57
N ALA A 225 6.69 21.19 4.09
CA ALA A 225 5.63 22.06 4.62
C ALA A 225 4.57 22.43 3.56
N GLN A 226 4.98 22.56 2.30
CA GLN A 226 4.11 22.88 1.16
C GLN A 226 3.02 21.82 0.92
N ASP A 227 3.26 20.58 1.35
CA ASP A 227 2.37 19.45 1.11
C ASP A 227 1.58 19.05 2.38
N ARG A 228 1.80 19.73 3.50
CA ARG A 228 1.04 19.54 4.75
C ARG A 228 -0.10 20.54 4.79
N LEU A 229 -1.34 20.06 4.75
CA LEU A 229 -2.50 20.93 4.79
C LEU A 229 -2.94 21.22 6.23
N ALA A 230 -3.39 22.44 6.47
CA ALA A 230 -4.18 22.81 7.64
C ALA A 230 -5.30 23.72 7.16
N TYR A 231 -6.41 23.74 7.87
CA TYR A 231 -7.61 24.48 7.51
C TYR A 231 -7.99 25.44 8.62
N TYR A 232 -8.36 26.65 8.25
CA TYR A 232 -8.84 27.65 9.20
C TYR A 232 -10.11 28.30 8.65
N ASN A 233 -11.20 28.16 9.38
CA ASN A 233 -12.48 28.77 9.05
C ASN A 233 -12.55 30.18 9.64
N ILE A 234 -12.58 31.17 8.74
CA ILE A 234 -12.52 32.59 9.11
C ILE A 234 -13.80 33.03 9.84
N LEU A 235 -14.95 32.41 9.53
CA LEU A 235 -16.24 32.79 10.09
C LEU A 235 -16.50 32.15 11.46
N SER A 236 -16.12 30.88 11.64
CA SER A 236 -16.31 30.16 12.90
C SER A 236 -15.10 30.24 13.86
N ASP A 237 -13.97 30.78 13.40
CA ASP A 237 -12.69 30.77 14.13
C ASP A 237 -12.23 29.34 14.51
N GLU A 238 -12.56 28.36 13.66
CA GLU A 238 -12.20 26.96 13.88
C GLU A 238 -10.95 26.58 13.08
N PHE A 239 -10.04 25.86 13.75
CA PHE A 239 -8.83 25.33 13.15
C PHE A 239 -8.88 23.80 13.08
N LEU A 240 -8.53 23.25 11.92
CA LEU A 240 -8.44 21.81 11.70
C LEU A 240 -7.08 21.47 11.08
N MET A 241 -6.36 20.54 11.70
CA MET A 241 -5.14 19.99 11.13
C MET A 241 -5.48 18.90 10.11
N GLY A 242 -4.79 18.89 8.96
CA GLY A 242 -4.85 17.77 8.02
C GLY A 242 -4.13 16.52 8.53
N GLY A 243 -3.75 15.64 7.61
CA GLY A 243 -3.03 14.41 7.95
C GLY A 243 -1.72 14.65 8.72
N ASN A 244 -1.46 13.84 9.75
CA ASN A 244 -0.19 13.88 10.47
C ASN A 244 0.85 12.95 9.81
N PRO A 245 1.90 13.47 9.16
CA PRO A 245 2.90 12.63 8.52
C PRO A 245 3.74 11.81 9.53
N GLU A 246 3.74 12.20 10.80
CA GLU A 246 4.38 11.41 11.86
C GLU A 246 3.53 10.22 12.31
N GLU A 247 2.26 10.13 11.90
CA GLU A 247 1.35 9.01 12.14
C GLU A 247 0.84 8.46 10.79
N HIS A 248 1.69 7.70 10.11
CA HIS A 248 1.40 7.17 8.77
C HIS A 248 1.40 5.64 8.75
N TYR A 249 0.66 5.09 7.79
CA TYR A 249 0.41 3.65 7.67
C TYR A 249 0.52 3.19 6.23
N TRP A 250 1.04 1.99 6.01
CA TRP A 250 1.08 1.35 4.69
C TRP A 250 1.03 -0.18 4.81
N ILE A 251 0.65 -0.85 3.73
CA ILE A 251 0.56 -2.31 3.68
C ILE A 251 1.92 -2.88 3.33
N TYR A 252 2.40 -3.89 4.06
CA TYR A 252 3.58 -4.67 3.65
C TYR A 252 3.20 -6.08 3.20
N PHE A 253 4.02 -6.61 2.30
CA PHE A 253 3.97 -7.97 1.81
C PHE A 253 5.35 -8.59 2.01
N LYS A 254 5.44 -9.73 2.69
CA LYS A 254 6.69 -10.47 2.83
C LYS A 254 6.59 -11.74 1.99
N THR A 255 7.54 -11.92 1.07
CA THR A 255 7.67 -13.18 0.33
C THR A 255 8.31 -14.27 1.18
N LEU A 256 8.12 -15.53 0.79
CA LEU A 256 8.77 -16.69 1.40
C LEU A 256 10.31 -16.63 1.29
N ALA A 257 10.82 -15.95 0.26
CA ALA A 257 12.25 -15.66 0.10
C ALA A 257 12.77 -14.59 1.08
N GLY A 258 11.90 -14.00 1.91
CA GLY A 258 12.27 -12.98 2.89
C GLY A 258 12.31 -11.55 2.35
N ASN A 259 12.01 -11.34 1.05
CA ASN A 259 11.89 -9.99 0.50
C ASN A 259 10.58 -9.36 0.95
N GLU A 260 10.66 -8.15 1.49
CA GLU A 260 9.51 -7.30 1.84
C GLU A 260 9.21 -6.35 0.68
N TYR A 261 7.94 -6.00 0.46
CA TYR A 261 7.46 -4.98 -0.46
C TYR A 261 6.36 -4.20 0.25
N PHE A 262 6.03 -3.00 -0.20
CA PHE A 262 4.91 -2.27 0.39
C PHE A 262 4.09 -1.50 -0.61
N LEU A 263 2.83 -1.28 -0.25
CA LEU A 263 1.86 -0.45 -0.94
C LEU A 263 1.41 0.66 0.02
N ASP A 264 1.61 1.89 -0.39
CA ASP A 264 1.13 3.08 0.30
C ASP A 264 0.02 3.74 -0.51
N CYS A 265 -1.15 3.89 0.09
CA CYS A 265 -2.31 4.52 -0.53
C CYS A 265 -2.62 5.91 0.08
N GLY A 266 -1.88 6.32 1.11
CA GLY A 266 -2.15 7.54 1.88
C GLY A 266 -1.28 8.73 1.47
N MET A 267 -0.17 8.50 0.77
CA MET A 267 0.77 9.57 0.40
C MET A 267 0.20 10.63 -0.57
N TYR A 268 -0.94 10.36 -1.20
CA TYR A 268 -1.60 11.30 -2.11
C TYR A 268 -2.08 12.57 -1.39
N THR A 269 -2.52 12.47 -0.13
CA THR A 269 -2.92 13.63 0.68
C THR A 269 -1.76 14.60 0.87
N TYR A 270 -0.53 14.07 0.89
CA TYR A 270 0.74 14.80 0.94
C TYR A 270 1.34 15.07 -0.44
N ASN A 271 0.50 15.20 -1.47
CA ASN A 271 0.90 15.53 -2.84
C ASN A 271 1.91 14.55 -3.49
N CYS A 272 2.01 13.31 -2.99
CA CYS A 272 2.74 12.26 -3.70
C CYS A 272 1.79 11.62 -4.71
N CYS A 273 1.72 12.21 -5.91
CA CYS A 273 0.64 11.96 -6.86
C CYS A 273 0.82 10.71 -7.72
N ILE A 274 1.43 9.65 -7.18
CA ILE A 274 1.50 8.37 -7.88
C ILE A 274 0.14 7.67 -7.79
N VAL A 275 -0.46 7.46 -8.95
CA VAL A 275 -1.79 6.88 -9.10
C VAL A 275 -1.76 5.71 -10.08
N VAL A 276 -2.77 4.85 -9.99
CA VAL A 276 -3.04 3.79 -10.97
C VAL A 276 -4.43 3.98 -11.57
N GLY A 277 -4.59 3.63 -12.84
CA GLY A 277 -5.91 3.59 -13.48
C GLY A 277 -6.82 2.55 -12.81
N ALA A 278 -8.00 2.96 -12.35
CA ALA A 278 -8.89 2.14 -11.52
C ALA A 278 -9.85 1.26 -12.35
N ASP A 279 -10.28 1.72 -13.53
CA ASP A 279 -11.35 1.09 -14.32
C ASP A 279 -11.20 -0.43 -14.56
N PRO A 280 -9.99 -0.97 -14.86
CA PRO A 280 -9.84 -2.41 -15.08
C PRO A 280 -10.07 -3.25 -13.82
N TYR A 281 -10.00 -2.63 -12.64
CA TYR A 281 -9.97 -3.29 -11.33
C TYR A 281 -11.29 -3.15 -10.56
N THR A 282 -12.10 -2.14 -10.86
CA THR A 282 -13.30 -1.76 -10.11
C THR A 282 -14.59 -2.44 -10.57
N LYS A 283 -14.51 -3.66 -11.13
CA LYS A 283 -15.72 -4.44 -11.45
C LYS A 283 -16.42 -4.94 -10.18
N TYR A 284 -17.74 -5.07 -10.25
CA TYR A 284 -18.62 -5.68 -9.25
C TYR A 284 -18.51 -5.08 -7.84
N GLY A 285 -19.45 -4.20 -7.48
CA GLY A 285 -19.63 -3.71 -6.12
C GLY A 285 -18.75 -2.51 -5.75
N PHE A 286 -17.93 -2.01 -6.68
CA PHE A 286 -17.40 -0.65 -6.56
C PHE A 286 -18.48 0.34 -7.01
N PRO A 287 -18.63 1.49 -6.33
CA PRO A 287 -19.42 2.57 -6.87
C PRO A 287 -18.74 3.06 -8.16
N PRO A 288 -19.50 3.70 -9.08
CA PRO A 288 -18.89 4.44 -10.20
C PRO A 288 -18.01 5.53 -9.58
N THR A 289 -16.73 5.23 -9.43
CA THR A 289 -15.76 5.99 -8.62
C THR A 289 -14.64 6.49 -9.49
N THR A 290 -13.78 7.28 -8.86
CA THR A 290 -12.62 7.97 -9.42
C THR A 290 -11.82 7.07 -10.36
N PRO A 291 -11.51 7.52 -11.60
CA PRO A 291 -10.77 6.74 -12.59
C PRO A 291 -9.32 6.45 -12.17
N LEU A 292 -8.87 7.07 -11.07
CA LEU A 292 -7.52 6.98 -10.55
C LEU A 292 -7.58 6.58 -9.07
N ALA A 293 -6.71 5.66 -8.68
CA ALA A 293 -6.50 5.27 -7.28
C ALA A 293 -5.06 5.63 -6.85
N PRO A 294 -4.88 6.42 -5.78
CA PRO A 294 -3.60 6.57 -5.09
C PRO A 294 -2.90 5.25 -4.80
N ALA A 295 -1.69 5.06 -5.33
CA ALA A 295 -0.94 3.83 -5.14
C ALA A 295 0.56 4.03 -5.36
N PHE A 296 1.33 4.08 -4.28
CA PHE A 296 2.79 3.96 -4.31
C PHE A 296 3.19 2.53 -3.97
N PHE A 297 3.55 1.74 -4.98
CA PHE A 297 4.01 0.35 -4.79
C PHE A 297 5.53 0.26 -4.86
N TYR A 298 6.20 0.05 -3.73
CA TYR A 298 7.66 -0.11 -3.67
C TYR A 298 8.08 -1.51 -4.10
N ASN A 299 8.18 -1.69 -5.41
CA ASN A 299 8.49 -2.94 -6.07
C ASN A 299 10.03 -3.18 -6.19
N ARG A 300 10.42 -4.31 -6.82
CA ARG A 300 11.83 -4.65 -7.02
C ARG A 300 12.56 -3.64 -7.91
N GLU A 301 11.91 -3.14 -8.96
CA GLU A 301 12.54 -2.19 -9.88
C GLU A 301 12.80 -0.84 -9.20
N MET A 302 11.86 -0.33 -8.40
CA MET A 302 12.06 0.84 -7.57
C MET A 302 13.19 0.65 -6.55
N ARG A 303 13.25 -0.51 -5.89
CA ARG A 303 14.36 -0.84 -4.99
C ARG A 303 15.71 -0.85 -5.70
N LYS A 304 15.78 -1.34 -6.95
CA LYS A 304 17.03 -1.35 -7.74
C LYS A 304 17.41 0.06 -8.18
N ALA A 305 16.43 0.85 -8.62
CA ALA A 305 16.62 2.21 -9.11
C ALA A 305 17.03 3.16 -7.98
N MET A 306 16.39 3.05 -6.82
CA MET A 306 16.61 3.90 -5.64
C MET A 306 16.76 3.07 -4.35
N PRO A 307 17.91 2.38 -4.16
CA PRO A 307 18.13 1.57 -2.97
C PRO A 307 18.08 2.43 -1.71
N GLY A 308 17.15 2.13 -0.79
CA GLY A 308 17.00 2.89 0.45
C GLY A 308 16.01 4.05 0.36
N LEU A 309 15.27 4.23 -0.75
CA LEU A 309 14.17 5.20 -0.83
C LEU A 309 13.18 5.02 0.34
N ASN A 310 12.90 3.77 0.69
CA ASN A 310 12.10 3.37 1.84
C ASN A 310 12.68 3.72 3.22
N MET A 311 13.91 4.23 3.28
CA MET A 311 14.55 4.74 4.52
C MET A 311 14.58 6.27 4.56
N VAL A 312 14.40 6.92 3.40
CA VAL A 312 14.43 8.38 3.27
C VAL A 312 13.03 8.97 3.32
N GLY A 313 12.11 8.38 2.54
CA GLY A 313 10.72 8.82 2.48
C GLY A 313 9.86 8.21 3.57
N TRP A 314 10.15 6.96 3.97
CA TRP A 314 9.40 6.21 4.97
C TRP A 314 10.31 5.84 6.14
N LYS A 315 9.76 5.90 7.35
CA LYS A 315 10.42 5.53 8.59
C LYS A 315 9.55 4.50 9.32
N PRO A 316 9.68 3.20 8.98
CA PRO A 316 8.92 2.16 9.66
C PRO A 316 9.27 2.15 11.16
N ARG A 317 8.26 2.10 12.03
CA ARG A 317 8.44 1.94 13.48
C ARG A 317 8.03 0.55 13.95
N LYS A 318 6.83 0.10 13.59
CA LYS A 318 6.29 -1.22 13.99
C LYS A 318 5.63 -1.91 12.80
N ARG A 319 5.66 -3.25 12.81
CA ARG A 319 5.01 -4.10 11.81
C ARG A 319 4.01 -5.01 12.50
N PHE A 320 2.82 -5.10 11.94
CA PHE A 320 1.71 -5.87 12.46
C PHE A 320 1.25 -6.87 11.40
N SER A 321 1.57 -8.15 11.62
CA SER A 321 1.20 -9.24 10.72
C SER A 321 -0.29 -9.56 10.91
N ILE A 322 -1.14 -9.09 10.00
CA ILE A 322 -2.58 -9.40 10.03
C ILE A 322 -2.83 -10.85 9.62
N LEU A 323 -2.04 -11.40 8.69
CA LEU A 323 -2.17 -12.80 8.27
C LEU A 323 -1.94 -13.79 9.42
N ARG A 324 -1.06 -13.46 10.38
CA ARG A 324 -0.68 -14.34 11.50
C ARG A 324 -1.22 -13.88 12.85
N GLU A 325 -2.13 -12.92 12.87
CA GLU A 325 -2.75 -12.43 14.08
C GLU A 325 -3.86 -13.39 14.53
N THR A 326 -3.53 -14.24 15.50
CA THR A 326 -4.41 -15.33 15.95
C THR A 326 -5.71 -14.83 16.57
N ARG A 327 -5.73 -13.61 17.14
CA ARG A 327 -6.96 -12.99 17.69
C ARG A 327 -8.02 -12.75 16.59
N LEU A 328 -7.62 -12.69 15.32
CA LEU A 328 -8.53 -12.45 14.19
C LEU A 328 -9.08 -13.74 13.56
N PHE A 329 -8.51 -14.90 13.86
CA PHE A 329 -8.83 -16.13 13.13
C PHE A 329 -10.32 -16.48 13.24
N ASP A 330 -10.86 -16.44 14.45
CA ASP A 330 -12.27 -16.72 14.71
C ASP A 330 -13.22 -15.82 13.92
N ILE A 331 -12.85 -14.54 13.69
CA ILE A 331 -13.70 -13.58 12.97
C ILE A 331 -13.57 -13.77 11.46
N MET A 332 -12.34 -13.96 10.97
CA MET A 332 -12.05 -14.18 9.56
C MET A 332 -12.71 -15.47 9.03
N GLU A 333 -12.87 -16.47 9.90
CA GLU A 333 -13.49 -17.75 9.58
C GLU A 333 -15.03 -17.69 9.52
N ARG A 334 -15.65 -16.65 10.08
CA ARG A 334 -17.11 -16.47 10.06
C ARG A 334 -17.60 -15.88 8.72
N PRO A 335 -18.77 -16.31 8.22
CA PRO A 335 -19.40 -15.67 7.08
C PRO A 335 -19.81 -14.23 7.41
N ASP A 336 -20.40 -14.03 8.58
CA ASP A 336 -20.90 -12.74 9.08
C ASP A 336 -20.01 -12.21 10.21
N ILE A 337 -19.79 -10.89 10.21
CA ILE A 337 -18.93 -10.21 11.19
C ILE A 337 -19.83 -9.32 12.03
N ASN A 338 -20.32 -9.88 13.13
CA ASN A 338 -21.16 -9.14 14.09
C ASN A 338 -20.34 -8.58 15.25
N ASP A 339 -19.18 -9.18 15.54
CA ASP A 339 -18.27 -8.73 16.59
C ASP A 339 -16.92 -8.37 15.95
N ILE A 340 -16.63 -7.07 15.93
CA ILE A 340 -15.36 -6.49 15.45
C ILE A 340 -14.47 -6.03 16.61
N THR A 341 -14.79 -6.38 17.86
CA THR A 341 -14.03 -5.93 19.04
C THR A 341 -12.54 -6.31 18.96
N PRO A 342 -12.16 -7.53 18.52
CA PRO A 342 -10.74 -7.85 18.31
C PRO A 342 -10.07 -6.97 17.25
N LEU A 343 -10.79 -6.59 16.19
CA LEU A 343 -10.28 -5.66 15.19
C LEU A 343 -10.06 -4.26 15.77
N HIS A 344 -10.96 -3.77 16.63
CA HIS A 344 -10.76 -2.50 17.34
C HIS A 344 -9.52 -2.53 18.24
N ALA A 345 -9.31 -3.62 18.97
CA ALA A 345 -8.13 -3.77 19.83
C ALA A 345 -6.83 -3.78 19.03
N ILE A 346 -6.82 -4.46 17.87
CA ILE A 346 -5.66 -4.48 16.96
C ILE A 346 -5.45 -3.10 16.33
N MET A 347 -6.51 -2.40 15.97
CA MET A 347 -6.41 -1.04 15.44
C MET A 347 -5.78 -0.08 16.46
N ASP A 348 -6.19 -0.15 17.73
CA ASP A 348 -5.57 0.63 18.82
C ASP A 348 -4.07 0.30 18.97
N GLU A 349 -3.71 -0.97 18.88
CA GLU A 349 -2.32 -1.43 18.95
C GLU A 349 -1.47 -0.91 17.78
N ILE A 350 -2.02 -0.97 16.55
CA ILE A 350 -1.37 -0.46 15.34
C ILE A 350 -1.19 1.05 15.43
N ALA A 351 -2.21 1.77 15.91
CA ALA A 351 -2.14 3.22 16.06
C ALA A 351 -1.15 3.63 17.17
N GLY A 352 -0.91 2.77 18.16
CA GLY A 352 -0.16 3.12 19.36
C GLY A 352 -0.91 4.09 20.27
N ARG A 353 -2.23 4.22 20.07
CA ARG A 353 -3.16 5.05 20.83
C ARG A 353 -4.54 4.41 20.80
N THR A 354 -5.43 4.82 21.71
CA THR A 354 -6.84 4.49 21.58
C THR A 354 -7.43 5.23 20.37
N CYS A 355 -7.91 4.49 19.38
CA CYS A 355 -8.63 5.06 18.26
C CYS A 355 -9.99 5.58 18.72
N SER A 356 -10.43 6.68 18.11
CA SER A 356 -11.73 7.28 18.37
C SER A 356 -12.88 6.31 18.10
N SER A 357 -14.03 6.55 18.73
CA SER A 357 -15.27 5.80 18.44
C SER A 357 -15.64 5.88 16.97
N TRP A 358 -15.42 7.04 16.36
CA TRP A 358 -15.61 7.28 14.93
C TRP A 358 -14.74 6.39 14.04
N GLU A 359 -13.42 6.34 14.27
CA GLU A 359 -12.51 5.46 13.52
C GLU A 359 -12.93 3.98 13.63
N LYS A 360 -13.35 3.56 14.84
CA LYS A 360 -13.83 2.20 15.12
C LYS A 360 -15.16 1.88 14.44
N GLU A 361 -16.07 2.84 14.39
CA GLU A 361 -17.32 2.71 13.65
C GLU A 361 -17.06 2.56 12.16
N MET A 362 -16.18 3.41 11.59
CA MET A 362 -15.83 3.34 10.17
C MET A 362 -15.18 2.03 9.79
N LEU A 363 -14.24 1.52 10.60
CA LEU A 363 -13.68 0.18 10.40
C LEU A 363 -14.79 -0.89 10.32
N GLY A 364 -15.79 -0.80 11.20
CA GLY A 364 -16.94 -1.71 11.20
C GLY A 364 -17.79 -1.66 9.94
N ARG A 365 -17.86 -0.49 9.28
CA ARG A 365 -18.56 -0.32 8.00
C ARG A 365 -17.72 -0.76 6.81
N PHE A 366 -16.42 -0.49 6.82
CA PHE A 366 -15.51 -0.82 5.72
C PHE A 366 -15.24 -2.32 5.59
N VAL A 367 -15.15 -3.05 6.70
CA VAL A 367 -14.79 -4.49 6.70
C VAL A 367 -15.77 -5.36 5.89
N PRO A 368 -17.11 -5.30 6.10
CA PRO A 368 -18.05 -6.07 5.28
C PRO A 368 -17.96 -5.72 3.79
N ASP A 369 -17.80 -4.44 3.49
CA ASP A 369 -17.72 -3.86 2.15
C ASP A 369 -16.48 -4.34 1.38
N ALA A 370 -15.30 -4.22 2.00
CA ALA A 370 -14.05 -4.71 1.45
C ALA A 370 -14.08 -6.23 1.25
N ARG A 371 -14.62 -7.00 2.20
CA ARG A 371 -14.78 -8.46 2.08
C ARG A 371 -15.67 -8.83 0.90
N MET A 372 -16.80 -8.15 0.74
CA MET A 372 -17.71 -8.40 -0.37
C MET A 372 -16.98 -8.20 -1.71
N ARG A 373 -16.24 -7.11 -1.88
CA ARG A 373 -15.50 -6.81 -3.11
C ARG A 373 -14.40 -7.83 -3.40
N VAL A 374 -13.59 -8.21 -2.40
CA VAL A 374 -12.58 -9.27 -2.57
C VAL A 374 -13.25 -10.60 -2.89
N ARG A 375 -14.34 -10.96 -2.20
CA ARG A 375 -15.09 -12.20 -2.46
C ARG A 375 -15.65 -12.25 -3.87
N LEU A 376 -16.24 -11.16 -4.37
CA LEU A 376 -16.74 -11.08 -5.74
C LEU A 376 -15.59 -11.19 -6.76
N ASN A 377 -14.48 -10.50 -6.53
CA ASN A 377 -13.28 -10.63 -7.36
C ASN A 377 -12.78 -12.08 -7.44
N MET A 378 -12.75 -12.79 -6.30
CA MET A 378 -12.37 -14.21 -6.23
C MET A 378 -13.40 -15.12 -6.92
N LYS A 379 -14.70 -14.90 -6.66
CA LYS A 379 -15.81 -15.70 -7.20
C LYS A 379 -15.85 -15.65 -8.73
N HIS A 380 -15.65 -14.46 -9.29
CA HIS A 380 -15.67 -14.24 -10.74
C HIS A 380 -14.28 -14.40 -11.39
N ARG A 381 -13.23 -14.55 -10.57
CA ARG A 381 -11.83 -14.65 -11.00
C ARG A 381 -11.42 -13.49 -11.90
N GLU A 382 -11.94 -12.29 -11.59
CA GLU A 382 -11.69 -11.07 -12.37
C GLU A 382 -10.21 -10.68 -12.36
N TYR A 383 -9.46 -11.07 -11.33
CA TYR A 383 -8.01 -10.89 -11.29
C TYR A 383 -7.25 -11.50 -12.48
N ARG A 384 -7.86 -12.45 -13.21
CA ARG A 384 -7.28 -13.01 -14.44
C ARG A 384 -7.43 -12.09 -15.65
N ASN A 385 -8.36 -11.15 -15.57
CA ASN A 385 -8.63 -10.14 -16.60
C ASN A 385 -7.88 -8.83 -16.33
N PHE A 386 -7.17 -8.73 -15.20
CA PHE A 386 -6.41 -7.55 -14.88
C PHE A 386 -5.26 -7.32 -15.88
N PRO A 387 -4.95 -6.07 -16.22
CA PRO A 387 -3.82 -5.74 -17.08
C PRO A 387 -2.51 -6.34 -16.54
N LYS A 388 -1.72 -6.94 -17.43
CA LYS A 388 -0.37 -7.41 -17.09
C LYS A 388 0.57 -6.24 -16.79
N GLU A 389 0.41 -5.15 -17.53
CA GLU A 389 1.12 -3.89 -17.32
C GLU A 389 0.18 -2.94 -16.60
N VAL A 390 0.57 -2.53 -15.40
CA VAL A 390 -0.21 -1.57 -14.62
C VAL A 390 -0.06 -0.18 -15.21
N GLN A 391 -1.18 0.45 -15.51
CA GLN A 391 -1.21 1.86 -15.93
C GLN A 391 -0.95 2.75 -14.72
N MET A 392 0.32 3.05 -14.48
CA MET A 392 0.76 4.04 -13.48
C MET A 392 0.83 5.42 -14.10
N GLY A 393 0.41 6.43 -13.34
CA GLY A 393 0.51 7.83 -13.71
C GLY A 393 1.02 8.67 -12.55
N ILE A 394 1.46 9.88 -12.88
CA ILE A 394 1.69 10.93 -11.88
C ILE A 394 0.64 12.01 -12.14
N ASP A 395 -0.24 12.24 -11.18
CA ASP A 395 -1.24 13.31 -11.27
C ASP A 395 -0.63 14.68 -10.90
N ASN A 396 0.23 15.18 -11.79
CA ASN A 396 0.90 16.47 -11.62
C ASN A 396 -0.07 17.64 -11.82
N ASP A 397 0.22 18.76 -11.16
CA ASP A 397 -0.46 20.01 -11.44
C ASP A 397 -0.13 20.45 -12.88
N PRO A 398 -1.05 21.12 -13.62
CA PRO A 398 -0.78 21.55 -15.00
C PRO A 398 0.42 22.49 -15.13
N ASP A 399 0.69 23.28 -14.08
CA ASP A 399 1.81 24.21 -14.02
C ASP A 399 3.10 23.57 -13.49
N GLU A 400 3.01 22.35 -12.94
CA GLU A 400 4.18 21.53 -12.71
C GLU A 400 4.59 20.98 -14.07
N THR A 401 5.42 21.73 -14.79
CA THR A 401 6.10 21.20 -15.97
C THR A 401 6.82 19.93 -15.55
N ILE A 402 6.27 18.79 -15.99
CA ILE A 402 6.97 17.53 -15.99
C ILE A 402 8.16 17.78 -16.89
N HIS A 403 9.29 18.12 -16.29
CA HIS A 403 10.53 18.26 -17.02
C HIS A 403 10.83 16.87 -17.60
N ASP A 404 10.46 16.72 -18.88
CA ASP A 404 10.42 15.51 -19.69
C ASP A 404 11.73 14.72 -19.75
N GLY A 405 12.82 15.32 -19.30
CA GLY A 405 14.12 14.71 -19.47
C GLY A 405 15.22 15.46 -18.76
N SER A 406 15.11 15.51 -17.43
CA SER A 406 16.19 15.78 -16.49
C SER A 406 16.89 17.11 -16.69
N THR A 407 16.54 18.07 -15.84
CA THR A 407 17.42 19.22 -15.63
C THR A 407 18.84 18.70 -15.38
N GLU A 408 19.87 19.49 -15.69
CA GLU A 408 21.24 19.09 -15.38
C GLU A 408 21.40 18.74 -13.89
N GLU A 409 20.54 19.31 -13.03
CA GLU A 409 20.41 18.93 -11.63
C GLU A 409 19.88 17.51 -11.42
N ASP A 410 18.82 17.10 -12.11
CA ASP A 410 18.27 15.75 -12.00
C ASP A 410 19.27 14.69 -12.47
N LYS A 411 19.97 14.95 -13.58
CA LYS A 411 21.06 14.07 -14.07
C LYS A 411 22.19 14.00 -13.05
N ALA A 412 22.56 15.15 -12.48
CA ALA A 412 23.59 15.25 -11.45
C ALA A 412 23.20 14.46 -10.20
N PHE A 413 21.95 14.61 -9.75
CA PHE A 413 21.39 13.89 -8.62
C PHE A 413 21.33 12.39 -8.87
N GLU A 414 20.82 11.95 -10.02
CA GLU A 414 20.76 10.54 -10.37
C GLU A 414 22.16 9.92 -10.41
N LYS A 415 23.13 10.61 -11.02
CA LYS A 415 24.53 10.18 -11.04
C LYS A 415 25.12 10.10 -9.63
N TYR A 416 24.79 11.05 -8.76
CA TYR A 416 25.18 11.05 -7.37
C TYR A 416 24.57 9.84 -6.63
N LEU A 417 23.27 9.60 -6.75
CA LEU A 417 22.58 8.46 -6.13
C LEU A 417 23.11 7.13 -6.64
N ARG A 418 23.28 6.96 -7.95
CA ARG A 418 23.85 5.75 -8.57
C ARG A 418 25.25 5.45 -8.02
N LYS A 419 26.09 6.48 -7.81
CA LYS A 419 27.41 6.32 -7.18
C LYS A 419 27.29 5.77 -5.76
N TRP A 420 26.44 6.36 -4.93
CA TRP A 420 26.26 5.93 -3.53
C TRP A 420 25.58 4.55 -3.43
N ALA A 421 24.60 4.27 -4.27
CA ALA A 421 23.94 2.97 -4.40
C ALA A 421 24.94 1.84 -4.72
N ARG A 422 25.89 2.08 -5.64
CA ARG A 422 26.96 1.10 -5.93
C ARG A 422 27.84 0.83 -4.71
N ARG A 423 28.17 1.86 -3.93
CA ARG A 423 28.96 1.70 -2.69
C ARG A 423 28.19 0.91 -1.63
N LEU A 424 26.91 1.20 -1.46
CA LEU A 424 26.01 0.46 -0.55
C LEU A 424 25.94 -1.01 -0.96
N LYS A 425 25.74 -1.29 -2.26
CA LYS A 425 25.69 -2.66 -2.80
C LYS A 425 27.00 -3.44 -2.60
N ARG A 426 28.15 -2.75 -2.59
CA ARG A 426 29.47 -3.34 -2.30
C ARG A 426 29.76 -3.47 -0.80
N GLY A 427 28.86 -3.03 0.09
CA GLY A 427 29.09 -3.04 1.54
C GLY A 427 30.10 -2.00 2.03
N GLU A 428 30.50 -1.03 1.18
CA GLU A 428 31.51 -0.02 1.53
C GLU A 428 30.97 1.07 2.46
N ILE A 429 29.65 1.16 2.58
CA ILE A 429 28.95 2.12 3.42
C ILE A 429 27.73 1.43 4.04
N SER A 430 27.33 1.90 5.22
CA SER A 430 26.08 1.47 5.83
C SER A 430 24.86 2.15 5.18
N PRO A 431 23.66 1.58 5.32
CA PRO A 431 22.42 2.23 4.90
C PRO A 431 22.23 3.63 5.51
N GLU A 432 22.59 3.83 6.78
CA GLU A 432 22.48 5.12 7.47
C GLU A 432 23.41 6.17 6.83
N ARG A 433 24.62 5.75 6.44
CA ARG A 433 25.56 6.63 5.74
C ARG A 433 25.05 6.99 4.35
N TRP A 434 24.35 6.08 3.67
CA TRP A 434 23.68 6.37 2.40
C TRP A 434 22.55 7.40 2.57
N VAL A 435 21.69 7.23 3.58
CA VAL A 435 20.62 8.19 3.93
C VAL A 435 21.21 9.57 4.26
N LYS A 436 22.28 9.62 5.05
CA LYS A 436 22.98 10.89 5.36
C LYS A 436 23.54 11.56 4.11
N ALA A 437 24.08 10.78 3.17
CA ALA A 437 24.59 11.29 1.90
C ALA A 437 23.47 11.84 1.00
N PHE A 438 22.29 11.21 1.02
CA PHE A 438 21.09 11.71 0.34
C PHE A 438 20.65 13.05 0.93
N GLY A 439 20.49 13.13 2.26
CA GLY A 439 20.12 14.37 2.94
C GLY A 439 21.10 15.50 2.67
N ALA A 440 22.40 15.22 2.80
CA ALA A 440 23.46 16.18 2.55
C ALA A 440 23.53 16.70 1.10
N TRP A 441 23.02 15.95 0.12
CA TRP A 441 22.85 16.46 -1.24
C TRP A 441 21.71 17.46 -1.29
N ARG A 442 20.51 17.05 -0.86
CA ARG A 442 19.30 17.87 -0.96
C ARG A 442 19.40 19.17 -0.17
N ASP A 443 20.02 19.14 1.00
CA ASP A 443 20.10 20.31 1.89
C ASP A 443 21.14 21.35 1.42
N ARG A 444 21.84 21.10 0.30
CA ARG A 444 22.81 22.04 -0.28
C ARG A 444 22.16 22.96 -1.31
N PRO A 445 22.63 24.22 -1.42
CA PRO A 445 22.29 25.09 -2.54
C PRO A 445 22.60 24.43 -3.90
N HIS A 446 21.87 24.82 -4.94
CA HIS A 446 22.02 24.28 -6.30
C HIS A 446 23.49 24.25 -6.77
N GLU A 447 24.22 25.35 -6.65
CA GLU A 447 25.63 25.42 -7.07
C GLU A 447 26.53 24.41 -6.35
N ALA A 448 26.30 24.20 -5.05
CA ALA A 448 27.07 23.26 -4.24
C ALA A 448 26.76 21.81 -4.62
N ARG A 449 25.52 21.50 -5.02
CA ARG A 449 25.13 20.20 -5.58
C ARG A 449 25.87 19.93 -6.89
N MET A 450 25.88 20.89 -7.82
CA MET A 450 26.55 20.74 -9.11
C MET A 450 28.07 20.52 -8.97
N LYS A 451 28.75 21.25 -8.05
CA LYS A 451 30.18 21.08 -7.75
C LYS A 451 30.53 19.67 -7.22
N MET A 452 29.62 19.01 -6.50
CA MET A 452 29.86 17.65 -5.98
C MET A 452 29.94 16.59 -7.09
N VAL A 453 29.24 16.78 -8.20
CA VAL A 453 29.30 15.87 -9.34
C VAL A 453 30.53 16.14 -10.22
N GLN A 454 30.89 17.41 -10.40
CA GLN A 454 32.08 17.82 -11.16
C GLN A 454 33.37 17.31 -10.51
N SER A 455 33.56 17.57 -9.21
CA SER A 455 34.74 17.09 -8.47
C SER A 455 34.87 15.55 -8.46
N GLY A 456 33.75 14.84 -8.53
CA GLY A 456 33.74 13.38 -8.67
C GLY A 456 34.26 12.89 -10.02
N ASN A 457 34.09 13.67 -11.09
CA ASN A 457 34.59 13.34 -12.42
C ASN A 457 36.08 13.68 -12.54
N GLU A 458 36.52 14.82 -11.99
CA GLU A 458 37.92 15.25 -12.00
C GLU A 458 38.83 14.24 -11.30
N ARG A 459 38.44 13.77 -10.11
CA ARG A 459 39.19 12.73 -9.39
C ARG A 459 39.33 11.42 -10.17
N ARG A 460 38.33 11.08 -11.00
CA ARG A 460 38.42 9.88 -11.86
C ARG A 460 39.37 10.09 -13.04
N ARG A 461 39.36 11.27 -13.65
CA ARG A 461 40.29 11.62 -14.73
C ARG A 461 41.74 11.61 -14.22
N ALA A 462 41.98 12.17 -13.03
CA ALA A 462 43.29 12.18 -12.39
C ALA A 462 43.79 10.79 -11.93
N GLN A 463 42.92 9.79 -11.79
CA GLN A 463 43.31 8.40 -11.49
C GLN A 463 43.58 7.55 -12.75
N GLN A 464 43.23 8.05 -13.92
CA GLN A 464 43.43 7.38 -15.22
C GLN A 464 44.66 7.91 -15.97
N GLN A 465 45.14 9.09 -15.58
CA GLN A 465 46.47 9.62 -15.92
C GLN A 465 47.47 9.09 -14.89
#